data_AF-A0A1W9W2N3-F1
#
_entry.id   AF-A0A1W9W2N3-F1
#
_cell.length_a   1.000
_cell.length_b   1.000
_cell.length_c   1.000
_cell.angle_alpha   90.00
_cell.angle_beta   90.00
_cell.angle_gamma   90.00
#
_symmetry.space_group_name_H-M   'P 1'
#
loop_
_entity.id
_entity.type
_entity.pdbx_description
1 polymer ?
#
loop_
_entity_poly.entity_id
_entity_poly.type
_entity_poly.pdbx_seq_one_letter_code
_entity_poly.pdbx_strand_id
1 'polypeptide(L)'
;KAGIILGVSSFLIAVISDFVAGSVTVVENAFGLTHLFMGVVIIAIIGNVAAQTTAVRMAMKNKMDLCIEVAVNASSQVALLVVPLLVFASYLFGNPINLHFGIHEIVSVAGAVLLTTQICLDGKSNWLNGLQMLVLYTIIAVLFFFAPEMGGVK
;
A
#
# COMPACT_ATOMS: atom_id res chain seq x y z
N LYS A 1 10.22 26.57 -12.34
CA LYS A 1 11.13 25.40 -12.35
C LYS A 1 10.49 24.19 -11.65
N ALA A 2 10.08 24.29 -10.38
CA ALA A 2 9.42 23.19 -9.66
C ALA A 2 8.12 22.69 -10.33
N GLY A 3 7.23 23.60 -10.78
CA GLY A 3 5.99 23.21 -11.45
C GLY A 3 6.21 22.46 -12.78
N ILE A 4 7.26 22.80 -13.53
CA ILE A 4 7.62 22.09 -14.77
C ILE A 4 8.10 20.68 -14.45
N ILE A 5 8.96 20.54 -13.44
CA ILE A 5 9.47 19.23 -13.00
C ILE A 5 8.32 18.35 -12.51
N LEU A 6 7.41 18.90 -11.69
CA LEU A 6 6.23 18.17 -11.22
C LEU A 6 5.35 17.74 -12.39
N GLY A 7 5.02 18.65 -13.31
CA GLY A 7 4.17 18.34 -14.46
C GLY A 7 4.77 17.25 -15.35
N VAL A 8 6.06 17.34 -15.67
CA VAL A 8 6.75 16.34 -16.50
C VAL A 8 6.82 14.99 -15.78
N SER A 9 7.18 14.97 -14.49
CA SER A 9 7.24 13.72 -13.72
C SER A 9 5.87 13.07 -13.58
N SER A 10 4.81 13.84 -13.30
CA SER A 10 3.44 13.32 -13.20
C SER A 10 2.98 12.72 -14.54
N PHE A 11 3.29 13.37 -15.66
CA PHE A 11 2.98 12.84 -16.99
C PHE A 11 3.72 11.52 -17.26
N LEU A 12 5.01 11.46 -16.97
CA LEU A 12 5.81 10.24 -17.14
C LEU A 12 5.29 9.09 -16.26
N ILE A 13 4.94 9.39 -15.00
CA ILE A 13 4.34 8.41 -14.09
C ILE A 13 3.01 7.90 -14.67
N ALA A 14 2.15 8.77 -15.19
CA ALA A 14 0.89 8.35 -15.79
C ALA A 14 1.09 7.38 -16.96
N VAL A 15 2.06 7.64 -17.85
CA VAL A 15 2.41 6.73 -18.96
C VAL A 15 2.92 5.38 -18.43
N ILE A 16 3.81 5.39 -17.44
CA ILE A 16 4.34 4.15 -16.85
C ILE A 16 3.23 3.38 -16.12
N SER A 17 2.32 4.06 -15.42
CA SER A 17 1.20 3.43 -14.72
C SER A 17 0.25 2.70 -15.67
N ASP A 18 0.03 3.22 -16.89
CA ASP A 18 -0.77 2.54 -17.91
C ASP A 18 -0.11 1.23 -18.38
N PHE A 19 1.20 1.26 -18.65
CA PHE A 19 1.97 0.05 -18.96
C PHE A 19 1.96 -0.97 -17.82
N VAL A 20 2.13 -0.51 -16.57
CA VAL A 20 2.08 -1.39 -15.40
C VAL A 20 0.70 -2.03 -15.30
N ALA A 21 -0.39 -1.26 -15.38
CA ALA A 21 -1.75 -1.78 -15.31
C ALA A 21 -2.03 -2.85 -16.38
N GLY A 22 -1.60 -2.63 -17.62
CA GLY A 22 -1.72 -3.62 -18.70
C GLY A 22 -0.88 -4.88 -18.49
N SER A 23 0.19 -4.82 -17.70
CA SER A 23 1.07 -5.96 -17.42
C SER A 23 0.64 -6.82 -16.22
N VAL A 24 -0.22 -6.30 -15.33
CA VAL A 24 -0.61 -6.99 -14.09
C VAL A 24 -1.20 -8.37 -14.38
N THR A 25 -2.18 -8.46 -15.28
CA THR A 25 -2.83 -9.72 -15.65
C THR A 25 -1.89 -10.71 -16.33
N VAL A 26 -0.89 -10.22 -17.05
CA VAL A 26 0.13 -11.07 -17.68
C VAL A 26 1.02 -11.71 -16.61
N VAL A 27 1.44 -10.92 -15.61
CA VAL A 27 2.30 -11.40 -14.51
C VAL A 27 1.54 -12.37 -13.60
N GLU A 28 0.28 -12.09 -13.29
CA GLU A 28 -0.59 -12.98 -12.50
C GLU A 28 -0.67 -14.36 -13.12
N ASN A 29 -0.97 -14.43 -14.42
CA ASN A 29 -1.07 -15.69 -15.14
C ASN A 29 0.27 -16.41 -15.33
N ALA A 30 1.36 -15.67 -15.55
CA ALA A 30 2.68 -16.26 -15.78
C ALA A 30 3.29 -16.88 -14.52
N PHE A 31 3.08 -16.25 -13.35
CA PHE A 31 3.65 -16.68 -12.07
C PHE A 31 2.64 -17.38 -11.15
N GLY A 32 1.38 -17.49 -11.56
CA GLY A 32 0.30 -18.04 -10.74
C GLY A 32 0.04 -17.21 -9.48
N LEU A 33 0.19 -15.88 -9.57
CA LEU A 33 -0.05 -14.97 -8.45
C LEU A 33 -1.53 -14.63 -8.37
N THR A 34 -2.05 -14.52 -7.16
CA THR A 34 -3.42 -14.07 -6.93
C THR A 34 -3.53 -12.56 -7.21
N HIS A 35 -4.68 -12.11 -7.72
CA HIS A 35 -4.97 -10.69 -7.89
C HIS A 35 -4.75 -9.88 -6.59
N LEU A 36 -5.11 -10.47 -5.45
CA LEU A 36 -4.92 -9.87 -4.14
C LEU A 36 -3.44 -9.70 -3.76
N PHE A 37 -2.60 -10.69 -4.03
CA PHE A 37 -1.16 -10.59 -3.77
C PHE A 37 -0.52 -9.50 -4.64
N MET A 38 -0.87 -9.47 -5.93
CA MET A 38 -0.39 -8.44 -6.84
C MET A 38 -0.79 -7.03 -6.39
N GLY A 39 -2.05 -6.82 -6.03
CA GLY A 39 -2.55 -5.54 -5.55
C GLY A 39 -1.94 -5.12 -4.20
N VAL A 40 -2.12 -5.95 -3.18
CA VAL A 40 -1.84 -5.59 -1.77
C VAL A 40 -0.35 -5.64 -1.42
N VAL A 41 0.43 -6.49 -2.09
CA VAL A 41 1.87 -6.64 -1.81
C VAL A 41 2.70 -5.91 -2.87
N ILE A 42 2.63 -6.36 -4.13
CA ILE A 42 3.56 -5.90 -5.16
C ILE A 42 3.30 -4.43 -5.55
N ILE A 43 2.08 -4.10 -5.96
CA ILE A 43 1.72 -2.76 -6.40
C ILE A 43 1.82 -1.76 -5.24
N ALA A 44 1.38 -2.16 -4.04
CA ALA A 44 1.48 -1.32 -2.84
C ALA A 44 2.92 -0.96 -2.48
N ILE A 45 3.87 -1.91 -2.59
CA ILE A 45 5.30 -1.62 -2.39
C ILE A 45 5.75 -0.59 -3.42
N ILE A 46 5.54 -0.85 -4.71
CA ILE A 46 6.00 0.00 -5.82
C ILE A 46 5.48 1.43 -5.66
N GLY A 47 4.18 1.59 -5.39
CA GLY A 47 3.53 2.89 -5.22
C GLY A 47 4.05 3.69 -4.03
N ASN A 48 4.61 3.02 -3.01
CA ASN A 48 5.04 3.66 -1.76
C ASN A 48 6.57 3.63 -1.51
N VAL A 49 7.38 3.10 -2.45
CA VAL A 49 8.84 2.99 -2.28
C VAL A 49 9.50 4.32 -1.94
N ALA A 50 9.05 5.41 -2.57
CA ALA A 50 9.62 6.73 -2.35
C ALA A 50 9.44 7.22 -0.90
N ALA A 51 8.24 7.06 -0.34
CA ALA A 51 7.97 7.44 1.05
C ALA A 51 8.66 6.48 2.02
N GLN A 52 8.62 5.16 1.75
CA GLN A 52 9.30 4.15 2.57
C GLN A 52 10.81 4.41 2.65
N THR A 53 11.45 4.73 1.53
CA THR A 53 12.88 5.08 1.48
C THR A 53 13.16 6.34 2.31
N THR A 54 12.28 7.32 2.25
CA THR A 54 12.39 8.57 3.02
C THR A 54 12.26 8.30 4.53
N ALA A 55 11.27 7.51 4.93
CA ALA A 55 11.05 7.10 6.32
C ALA A 55 12.27 6.35 6.88
N VAL A 56 12.79 5.35 6.16
CA VAL A 56 13.99 4.59 6.58
C VAL A 56 15.21 5.51 6.69
N ARG A 57 15.39 6.46 5.76
CA ARG A 57 16.47 7.46 5.86
C ARG A 57 16.34 8.37 7.08
N MET A 58 15.12 8.73 7.48
CA MET A 58 14.88 9.52 8.69
C MET A 58 15.16 8.69 9.96
N ALA A 59 14.72 7.43 9.98
CA ALA A 59 15.03 6.50 11.08
C ALA A 59 16.54 6.30 11.25
N MET A 60 17.30 6.11 10.17
CA MET A 60 18.77 5.99 10.22
C MET A 60 19.46 7.25 10.74
N LYS A 61 18.83 8.43 10.58
CA LYS A 61 19.31 9.70 11.14
C LYS A 61 18.84 9.93 12.58
N ASN A 62 18.35 8.89 13.24
CA ASN A 62 17.80 8.93 14.60
C ASN A 62 16.63 9.91 14.76
N LYS A 63 15.86 10.12 13.68
CA LYS A 63 14.65 10.96 13.66
C LYS A 63 13.41 10.07 13.55
N MET A 64 13.16 9.31 14.61
CA MET A 64 12.06 8.32 14.63
C MET A 64 10.69 8.98 14.55
N ASP A 65 10.51 10.15 15.18
CA ASP A 65 9.23 10.89 15.12
C ASP A 65 8.86 11.26 13.68
N LEU A 66 9.84 11.75 12.89
CA LEU A 66 9.64 12.05 11.48
C LEU A 66 9.38 10.77 10.65
N CYS A 67 10.02 9.65 10.99
CA CYS A 67 9.77 8.38 10.33
C CYS A 67 8.31 7.93 10.51
N ILE A 68 7.81 7.99 11.75
CA ILE A 68 6.43 7.64 12.08
C ILE A 68 5.46 8.63 11.43
N GLU A 69 5.77 9.93 11.47
CA GLU A 69 4.95 10.97 10.83
C GLU A 69 4.80 10.72 9.32
N VAL A 70 5.89 10.42 8.61
CA VAL A 70 5.84 10.08 7.18
C VAL A 70 4.97 8.85 6.93
N ALA A 71 5.11 7.80 7.74
CA ALA A 71 4.37 6.54 7.56
C ALA A 71 2.87 6.68 7.86
N VAL A 72 2.52 7.32 8.98
CA VAL A 72 1.13 7.53 9.39
C VAL A 72 0.43 8.47 8.43
N ASN A 73 1.06 9.59 8.06
CA ASN A 73 0.45 10.54 7.13
C ASN A 73 0.22 9.93 5.75
N ALA A 74 1.18 9.18 5.20
CA ALA A 74 0.99 8.48 3.93
C ALA A 74 -0.18 7.49 4.00
N SER A 75 -0.29 6.71 5.08
CA SER A 75 -1.36 5.72 5.25
C SER A 75 -2.73 6.39 5.44
N SER A 76 -2.80 7.43 6.25
CA SER A 76 -4.03 8.21 6.48
C SER A 76 -4.48 8.93 5.21
N GLN A 77 -3.57 9.46 4.38
CA GLN A 77 -3.92 10.06 3.09
C GLN A 77 -4.54 9.04 2.15
N VAL A 78 -4.00 7.83 2.09
CA VAL A 78 -4.60 6.77 1.27
C VAL A 78 -6.02 6.45 1.76
N ALA A 79 -6.19 6.24 3.07
CA ALA A 79 -7.47 5.84 3.65
C ALA A 79 -8.55 6.94 3.60
N LEU A 80 -8.19 8.19 3.91
CA LEU A 80 -9.15 9.29 4.07
C LEU A 80 -9.36 10.13 2.82
N LEU A 81 -8.41 10.12 1.88
CA LEU A 81 -8.47 10.95 0.68
C LEU A 81 -8.48 10.11 -0.59
N VAL A 82 -7.45 9.28 -0.82
CA VAL A 82 -7.28 8.59 -2.10
C VAL A 82 -8.39 7.59 -2.36
N VAL A 83 -8.69 6.70 -1.40
CA VAL A 83 -9.74 5.69 -1.57
C VAL A 83 -11.12 6.32 -1.78
N PRO A 84 -11.60 7.27 -0.95
CA PRO A 84 -12.88 7.94 -1.20
C PRO A 84 -12.91 8.66 -2.56
N LEU A 85 -11.83 9.34 -2.94
CA LEU A 85 -11.75 10.04 -4.22
C LEU A 85 -11.85 9.08 -5.41
N LEU A 86 -11.20 7.90 -5.32
CA LEU A 86 -11.31 6.86 -6.33
C LEU A 86 -12.73 6.30 -6.42
N VAL A 87 -13.40 6.07 -5.29
CA VAL A 87 -14.81 5.63 -5.27
C VAL A 87 -15.69 6.65 -5.97
N PHE A 88 -15.59 7.94 -5.64
CA PHE A 88 -16.40 8.97 -6.31
C PHE A 88 -16.06 9.13 -7.80
N ALA A 89 -14.77 9.08 -8.16
CA ALA A 89 -14.33 9.14 -9.55
C ALA A 89 -14.85 7.96 -10.37
N SER A 90 -14.90 6.77 -9.77
CA SER A 90 -15.36 5.54 -10.45
C SER A 90 -16.80 5.65 -10.98
N TYR A 91 -17.68 6.38 -10.29
CA TYR A 91 -19.04 6.67 -10.75
C TYR A 91 -19.08 7.55 -12.00
N LEU A 92 -18.09 8.43 -12.19
CA LEU A 92 -18.00 9.29 -13.38
C LEU A 92 -17.56 8.50 -14.62
N PHE A 93 -16.77 7.44 -14.44
CA PHE A 93 -16.24 6.60 -15.52
C PHE A 93 -17.08 5.34 -15.81
N GLY A 94 -18.23 5.18 -15.15
CA GLY A 94 -19.20 4.11 -15.42
C GLY A 94 -18.86 2.72 -14.86
N ASN A 95 -17.75 2.60 -14.13
CA ASN A 95 -17.32 1.34 -13.48
C ASN A 95 -17.21 1.56 -11.96
N PRO A 96 -18.31 1.40 -11.21
CA PRO A 96 -18.34 1.76 -9.79
C PRO A 96 -17.45 0.81 -8.94
N ILE A 97 -16.49 1.40 -8.24
CA ILE A 97 -15.67 0.73 -7.23
C ILE A 97 -16.39 0.81 -5.89
N ASN A 98 -16.66 -0.35 -5.28
CA ASN A 98 -17.27 -0.44 -3.96
C ASN A 98 -16.21 -0.68 -2.87
N LEU A 99 -16.47 -0.20 -1.66
CA LEU A 99 -15.70 -0.51 -0.45
C LEU A 99 -16.07 -1.90 0.11
N HIS A 100 -16.10 -2.90 -0.76
CA HIS A 100 -16.40 -4.29 -0.39
C HIS A 100 -15.07 -5.03 -0.20
N PHE A 101 -14.63 -5.10 1.05
CA PHE A 101 -13.41 -5.83 1.41
C PHE A 101 -13.77 -7.20 1.98
N GLY A 102 -12.99 -8.22 1.61
CA GLY A 102 -13.09 -9.55 2.18
C GLY A 102 -12.68 -9.57 3.65
N ILE A 103 -13.16 -10.58 4.40
CA ILE A 103 -12.84 -10.72 5.82
C ILE A 103 -11.33 -10.76 6.10
N HIS A 104 -10.57 -11.39 5.21
CA HIS A 104 -9.13 -11.53 5.30
C HIS A 104 -8.40 -10.18 5.10
N GLU A 105 -8.91 -9.31 4.23
CA GLU A 105 -8.39 -7.94 4.04
C GLU A 105 -8.67 -7.07 5.27
N ILE A 106 -9.91 -7.09 5.78
CA ILE A 106 -10.33 -6.32 6.96
C ILE A 106 -9.50 -6.73 8.17
N VAL A 107 -9.34 -8.04 8.41
CA VAL A 107 -8.55 -8.56 9.53
C VAL A 107 -7.07 -8.18 9.40
N SER A 108 -6.52 -8.22 8.18
CA SER A 108 -5.12 -7.84 7.93
C SER A 108 -4.88 -6.35 8.22
N VAL A 109 -5.76 -5.48 7.75
CA VAL A 109 -5.68 -4.03 8.00
C VAL A 109 -5.87 -3.74 9.49
N ALA A 110 -6.89 -4.34 10.12
CA ALA A 110 -7.13 -4.17 11.55
C ALA A 110 -5.93 -4.63 12.39
N GLY A 111 -5.36 -5.79 12.08
CA GLY A 111 -4.16 -6.31 12.75
C GLY A 111 -2.95 -5.39 12.59
N ALA A 112 -2.72 -4.87 11.37
CA ALA A 112 -1.63 -3.93 11.11
C ALA A 112 -1.80 -2.62 11.89
N VAL A 113 -3.02 -2.06 11.92
CA VAL A 113 -3.32 -0.83 12.67
C VAL A 113 -3.17 -1.06 14.18
N LEU A 114 -3.68 -2.17 14.71
CA LEU A 114 -3.57 -2.50 16.14
C LEU A 114 -2.12 -2.65 16.58
N LEU A 115 -1.31 -3.45 15.86
CA LEU A 115 0.10 -3.65 16.19
C LEU A 115 0.88 -2.33 16.10
N THR A 116 0.65 -1.56 15.04
CA THR A 116 1.30 -0.25 14.86
C THR A 116 0.94 0.71 15.99
N THR A 117 -0.35 0.76 16.37
CA THR A 117 -0.81 1.62 17.47
C THR A 117 -0.18 1.22 18.79
N GLN A 118 -0.10 -0.08 19.11
CA GLN A 118 0.55 -0.54 20.33
C GLN A 118 2.03 -0.14 20.39
N ILE A 119 2.78 -0.37 19.30
CA ILE A 119 4.20 0.01 19.23
C ILE A 119 4.40 1.53 19.36
N CYS A 120 3.50 2.33 18.77
CA CYS A 120 3.55 3.79 18.89
C CYS A 120 3.23 4.26 20.32
N LEU A 121 2.27 3.63 21.02
CA LEU A 121 1.91 3.97 22.38
C LEU A 121 3.00 3.67 23.40
N ASP A 122 3.81 2.63 23.17
CA ASP A 122 4.98 2.30 23.99
C ASP A 122 6.05 3.41 23.97
N GLY A 123 6.01 4.31 22.98
CA GLY A 123 6.87 5.51 22.90
C GLY A 123 8.36 5.22 22.70
N LYS A 124 8.75 3.97 22.50
CA LYS A 124 10.15 3.53 22.32
C LYS A 124 10.25 2.63 21.10
N SER A 125 11.13 2.99 20.17
CA SER A 125 11.49 2.13 19.05
C SER A 125 12.63 1.18 19.44
N ASN A 126 12.50 -0.09 19.12
CA ASN A 126 13.57 -1.07 19.23
C ASN A 126 13.57 -1.98 17.98
N TRP A 127 14.67 -2.70 17.76
CA TRP A 127 14.82 -3.57 16.59
C TRP A 127 13.82 -4.74 16.61
N LEU A 128 13.41 -5.19 17.79
CA LEU A 128 12.46 -6.29 17.96
C LEU A 128 11.04 -5.88 17.54
N ASN A 129 10.60 -4.66 17.89
CA ASN A 129 9.32 -4.08 17.45
C ASN A 129 9.33 -3.93 15.91
N GLY A 130 10.45 -3.49 15.34
CA GLY A 130 10.62 -3.46 13.89
C GLY A 130 10.54 -4.84 13.25
N LEU A 131 11.18 -5.85 13.84
CA LEU A 131 11.10 -7.23 13.39
C LEU A 131 9.67 -7.79 13.49
N GLN A 132 8.94 -7.49 14.56
CA GLN A 132 7.54 -7.90 14.72
C GLN A 132 6.65 -7.35 13.59
N MET A 133 6.84 -6.08 13.20
CA MET A 133 6.12 -5.50 12.07
C MET A 133 6.47 -6.19 10.75
N LEU A 134 7.74 -6.50 10.50
CA LEU A 134 8.18 -7.22 9.30
C LEU A 134 7.62 -8.65 9.26
N VAL A 135 7.58 -9.33 10.41
CA VAL A 135 6.99 -10.68 10.53
C VAL A 135 5.50 -10.63 10.24
N LEU A 136 4.76 -9.67 10.83
CA LEU A 136 3.33 -9.49 10.54
C LEU A 136 3.10 -9.24 9.04
N TYR A 137 3.87 -8.33 8.43
CA TYR A 137 3.78 -8.05 7.00
C TYR A 137 4.05 -9.30 6.15
N THR A 138 5.05 -10.10 6.52
CA THR A 138 5.38 -11.36 5.81
C THR A 138 4.25 -12.38 5.93
N ILE A 139 3.65 -12.52 7.11
CA ILE A 139 2.50 -13.42 7.33
C ILE A 139 1.33 -12.98 6.45
N ILE A 140 1.02 -11.68 6.41
CA ILE A 140 -0.04 -11.12 5.56
C ILE A 140 0.27 -11.35 4.07
N ALA A 141 1.52 -11.16 3.64
CA ALA A 141 1.92 -11.40 2.26
C ALA A 141 1.75 -12.87 1.85
N VAL A 142 2.16 -13.82 2.71
CA VAL A 142 1.94 -15.26 2.49
C VAL A 142 0.46 -15.59 2.49
N LEU A 143 -0.34 -14.99 3.37
CA LEU A 143 -1.79 -15.17 3.40
C LEU A 143 -2.43 -14.77 2.07
N PHE A 144 -2.09 -13.60 1.52
CA PHE A 144 -2.63 -13.17 0.22
C PHE A 144 -2.09 -13.96 -0.96
N PHE A 145 -0.86 -14.49 -0.86
CA PHE A 145 -0.30 -15.37 -1.88
C PHE A 145 -1.11 -16.66 -2.04
N PHE A 146 -1.61 -17.23 -0.93
CA PHE A 146 -2.42 -18.45 -0.94
C PHE A 146 -3.94 -18.21 -0.86
N ALA A 147 -4.38 -16.95 -0.72
CA ALA A 147 -5.79 -16.63 -0.61
C ALA A 147 -6.50 -17.01 -1.93
N PRO A 148 -7.52 -17.89 -1.90
CA PRO A 148 -8.29 -18.18 -3.10
C PRO A 148 -8.96 -16.88 -3.56
N GLU A 149 -9.00 -16.67 -4.87
CA GLU A 149 -9.75 -15.56 -5.45
C GLU A 149 -11.19 -15.62 -4.94
N MET A 150 -11.58 -14.65 -4.10
CA MET A 150 -13.00 -14.46 -3.80
C MET A 150 -13.65 -14.04 -5.12
N GLY A 151 -14.37 -14.99 -5.72
CA GLY A 151 -15.01 -14.81 -7.02
C GLY A 151 -15.80 -13.51 -7.08
N GLY A 152 -15.48 -12.69 -8.08
CA GLY A 152 -16.16 -11.43 -8.24
C GLY A 152 -15.68 -10.50 -9.36
N VAL A 153 -15.06 -11.00 -10.45
CA VAL A 153 -15.18 -10.36 -11.77
C VAL A 153 -15.12 -11.44 -12.85
N LYS A 154 -16.29 -11.74 -13.44
CA LYS A 154 -16.38 -12.07 -14.86
C LYS A 154 -16.73 -10.78 -15.59
#